data_AF-A0AAU3IXC1-F1
#
_entry.id   AF-A0AAU3IXC1-F1
#
_cell.length_a   1.000
_cell.length_b   1.000
_cell.length_c   1.000
_cell.angle_alpha   90.00
_cell.angle_beta   90.00
_cell.angle_gamma   90.00
#
_symmetry.space_group_name_H-M   'P 1'
#
loop_
_entity.id
_entity.type
_entity.pdbx_description
1 polymer ?
#
loop_
_entity_poly.entity_id
_entity_poly.type
_entity_poly.pdbx_seq_one_letter_code
_entity_poly.pdbx_strand_id
1 'polypeptide(L)'
;MAALVRPWSPRTLTEARGEIDRVDAALAVLLERRALLAARIQRLKPVGGFRGRDMERERRLVEGMARRAPRLGVRRLAPIMNAVIEAGLHAAEEERARNRDGG
;
A
#
# COMPACT_ATOMS: atom_id res chain seq x y z
N MET A 1 15.98 -3.05 -3.81
CA MET A 1 15.36 -2.73 -2.50
C MET A 1 16.35 -2.64 -1.34
N ALA A 2 17.37 -3.50 -1.23
CA ALA A 2 18.39 -3.40 -0.18
C ALA A 2 19.17 -2.07 -0.19
N ALA A 3 19.29 -1.40 -1.34
CA ALA A 3 19.97 -0.11 -1.48
C ALA A 3 19.22 1.09 -0.85
N LEU A 4 17.90 0.98 -0.60
CA LEU A 4 17.10 2.05 0.01
C LEU A 4 17.21 2.08 1.56
N VAL A 5 17.91 1.11 2.16
CA VAL A 5 18.00 0.95 3.61
C VAL A 5 19.46 1.02 4.08
N ARG A 6 20.35 1.63 3.28
CA ARG A 6 21.71 1.87 3.75
C ARG A 6 21.64 2.95 4.83
N PRO A 7 22.15 2.70 6.05
CA PRO A 7 22.08 3.70 7.11
C PRO A 7 22.89 4.93 6.69
N TRP A 8 22.17 6.03 6.42
CA TRP A 8 22.75 7.35 6.24
C TRP A 8 22.20 8.26 7.34
N SER A 9 23.09 9.08 7.92
CA SER A 9 22.73 10.09 8.92
C SER A 9 22.80 11.46 8.25
N PRO A 10 21.67 11.97 7.70
CA PRO A 10 21.64 13.32 7.13
C PRO A 10 22.04 14.34 8.22
N ARG A 11 22.92 15.26 7.87
CA ARG A 11 23.45 16.30 8.77
C ARG A 11 22.70 17.62 8.63
N THR A 12 21.91 17.77 7.56
CA THR A 12 21.09 18.96 7.31
C THR A 12 19.63 18.60 7.06
N LEU A 13 18.74 19.59 7.24
CA LEU A 13 17.31 19.45 6.93
C LEU A 13 17.08 19.13 5.45
N THR A 14 17.85 19.75 4.55
CA THR A 14 17.75 19.51 3.10
C THR A 14 18.11 18.08 2.75
N GLU A 15 19.18 17.53 3.32
CA GLU A 15 19.56 16.13 3.14
C GLU A 15 18.47 15.17 3.67
N ALA A 16 17.90 15.47 4.84
CA ALA A 16 16.85 14.64 5.43
C ALA A 16 15.57 14.64 4.58
N ARG A 17 15.16 15.79 4.03
CA ARG A 17 14.02 15.89 3.11
C ARG A 17 14.27 15.13 1.80
N GLY A 18 15.45 15.26 1.22
CA GLY A 18 15.81 14.52 0.01
C GLY A 18 15.84 12.99 0.20
N GLU A 19 16.06 12.49 1.43
CA GLU A 19 15.85 11.06 1.73
C GLU A 19 14.37 10.69 1.77
N ILE A 20 13.55 11.50 2.44
CA ILE A 20 12.09 11.28 2.49
C ILE A 20 11.53 11.23 1.08
N ASP A 21 11.89 12.18 0.22
CA ASP A 21 11.43 12.21 -1.18
C ASP A 21 11.79 10.94 -1.95
N ARG A 22 12.97 10.37 -1.68
CA ARG A 22 13.40 9.11 -2.31
C ARG A 22 12.65 7.89 -1.77
N VAL A 23 12.36 7.87 -0.47
CA VAL A 23 11.51 6.85 0.14
C VAL A 23 10.09 6.94 -0.44
N ASP A 24 9.55 8.15 -0.57
CA ASP A 24 8.21 8.41 -1.07
C ASP A 24 8.06 8.05 -2.55
N ALA A 25 9.08 8.34 -3.37
CA ALA A 25 9.13 7.89 -4.76
C ALA A 25 9.10 6.35 -4.87
N ALA A 26 9.86 5.66 -4.01
CA ALA A 26 9.81 4.19 -3.95
C ALA A 26 8.46 3.67 -3.43
N LEU A 27 7.87 4.36 -2.46
CA LEU A 27 6.56 4.04 -1.91
C LEU A 27 5.48 4.17 -2.98
N ALA A 28 5.51 5.22 -3.81
CA ALA A 28 4.56 5.43 -4.90
C ALA A 28 4.53 4.25 -5.88
N VAL A 29 5.71 3.79 -6.33
CA VAL A 29 5.82 2.63 -7.24
C VAL A 29 5.31 1.34 -6.58
N LEU A 30 5.58 1.17 -5.28
CA LEU A 30 5.10 0.00 -4.53
C LEU A 30 3.58 0.01 -4.33
N LEU A 31 3.01 1.19 -4.06
CA LEU A 31 1.57 1.37 -3.92
C LEU A 31 0.85 1.12 -5.24
N GLU A 32 1.37 1.63 -6.35
CA GLU A 32 0.85 1.37 -7.70
C GLU A 32 0.82 -0.13 -7.99
N ARG A 33 1.96 -0.81 -7.81
CA ARG A 33 2.04 -2.27 -8.00
C ARG A 33 1.06 -3.02 -7.09
N ARG A 34 0.89 -2.58 -5.85
CA ARG A 34 -0.05 -3.18 -4.91
C ARG A 34 -1.50 -2.99 -5.36
N ALA A 35 -1.86 -1.82 -5.87
CA ALA A 35 -3.19 -1.54 -6.41
C ALA A 35 -3.50 -2.44 -7.61
N LEU A 36 -2.57 -2.59 -8.56
CA LEU A 36 -2.71 -3.49 -9.71
C LEU A 36 -2.92 -4.96 -9.28
N LEU A 37 -2.18 -5.42 -8.26
CA LEU A 37 -2.37 -6.76 -7.69
C LEU A 37 -3.73 -6.89 -6.99
N ALA A 38 -4.17 -5.86 -6.27
CA ALA A 38 -5.49 -5.84 -5.66
C ALA A 38 -6.60 -5.92 -6.71
N ALA A 39 -6.51 -5.16 -7.80
CA ALA A 39 -7.44 -5.20 -8.92
C ALA A 39 -7.50 -6.59 -9.56
N ARG A 40 -6.34 -7.23 -9.77
CA ARG A 40 -6.28 -8.62 -10.26
C ARG A 40 -6.96 -9.60 -9.30
N ILE A 41 -6.70 -9.51 -8.01
CA ILE A 41 -7.36 -10.35 -6.98
C ILE A 41 -8.87 -10.11 -6.99
N GLN A 42 -9.31 -8.86 -7.09
CA GLN A 42 -10.72 -8.51 -7.11
C GLN A 42 -11.46 -9.13 -8.31
N ARG A 43 -10.80 -9.27 -9.47
CA ARG A 43 -11.36 -9.97 -10.65
C ARG A 43 -11.50 -11.49 -10.44
N LEU A 44 -10.77 -12.07 -9.49
CA LEU A 44 -10.80 -13.51 -9.20
C LEU A 44 -11.78 -13.86 -8.08
N LYS A 45 -12.19 -12.88 -7.25
CA LYS A 45 -13.09 -13.12 -6.13
C LYS A 45 -14.55 -13.27 -6.60
N PRO A 46 -15.31 -14.22 -6.02
CA PRO A 46 -16.75 -14.33 -6.28
C PRO A 46 -17.54 -13.12 -5.75
N VAL A 47 -17.11 -12.57 -4.60
CA VAL A 47 -17.62 -11.30 -4.05
C VAL A 47 -16.47 -10.30 -4.03
N GLY A 48 -16.53 -9.33 -4.94
CA GLY A 48 -15.53 -8.28 -5.08
C GLY A 48 -15.86 -6.99 -4.30
N GLY A 49 -14.99 -5.99 -4.44
CA GLY A 49 -15.13 -4.66 -3.84
C GLY A 49 -15.01 -4.68 -2.31
N PHE A 50 -15.58 -3.67 -1.68
CA PHE A 50 -15.61 -3.50 -0.22
C PHE A 50 -16.34 -4.64 0.51
N ARG A 51 -17.34 -5.24 -0.13
CA ARG A 51 -18.10 -6.37 0.45
C ARG A 51 -17.28 -7.66 0.56
N GLY A 52 -16.21 -7.78 -0.22
CA GLY A 52 -15.30 -8.94 -0.21
C GLY A 52 -14.07 -8.75 0.68
N ARG A 53 -14.09 -7.79 1.62
CA ARG A 53 -12.98 -7.55 2.55
C ARG A 53 -12.85 -8.70 3.54
N ASP A 54 -11.61 -9.06 3.84
CA ASP A 54 -11.25 -10.14 4.75
C ASP A 54 -10.46 -9.52 5.90
N MET A 55 -11.18 -9.14 6.95
CA MET A 55 -10.63 -8.41 8.09
C MET A 55 -9.54 -9.20 8.82
N GLU A 56 -9.64 -10.53 8.88
CA GLU A 56 -8.61 -11.35 9.49
C GLU A 56 -7.32 -11.37 8.67
N ARG A 57 -7.44 -11.50 7.34
CA ARG A 57 -6.28 -11.43 6.44
C ARG A 57 -5.61 -10.05 6.51
N GLU A 58 -6.40 -8.99 6.58
CA GLU A 58 -5.91 -7.62 6.73
C GLU A 58 -5.18 -7.44 8.06
N ARG A 59 -5.72 -7.97 9.18
CA ARG A 59 -5.04 -7.98 10.48
C ARG A 59 -3.72 -8.74 10.44
N ARG A 60 -3.70 -9.96 9.89
CA ARG A 60 -2.47 -10.77 9.73
C ARG A 60 -1.41 -10.06 8.89
N LEU A 61 -1.84 -9.33 7.86
CA LEU A 61 -0.96 -8.49 7.05
C LEU A 61 -0.31 -7.38 7.89
N VAL A 62 -1.09 -6.65 8.69
CA VAL A 62 -0.58 -5.58 9.55
C VAL A 62 0.37 -6.13 10.61
N GLU A 63 0.06 -7.26 11.24
CA GLU A 63 0.94 -7.95 12.20
C GLU A 63 2.27 -8.36 11.54
N GLY A 64 2.22 -8.85 10.29
CA GLY A 64 3.40 -9.17 9.50
C GLY A 64 4.26 -7.95 9.16
N MET A 65 3.64 -6.80 8.92
CA MET A 65 4.34 -5.54 8.69
C MET A 65 4.94 -4.96 9.98
N ALA A 66 4.24 -5.08 11.11
CA ALA A 66 4.71 -4.59 12.40
C ALA A 66 6.03 -5.26 12.84
N ARG A 67 6.24 -6.55 12.50
CA ARG A 67 7.52 -7.23 12.72
C ARG A 67 8.69 -6.61 11.94
N ARG A 68 8.40 -5.99 10.79
CA ARG A 68 9.40 -5.32 9.93
C ARG A 68 9.55 -3.83 10.26
N ALA A 69 8.51 -3.21 10.81
CA ALA A 69 8.48 -1.80 11.20
C ALA A 69 8.09 -1.63 12.68
N PRO A 70 8.96 -2.07 13.62
CA PRO A 70 8.65 -2.10 15.05
C PRO A 70 8.35 -0.70 15.64
N ARG A 71 8.97 0.37 15.10
CA ARG A 71 8.71 1.76 15.51
C ARG A 71 7.28 2.22 15.26
N LEU A 72 6.63 1.67 14.22
CA LEU A 72 5.23 1.95 13.93
C LEU A 72 4.32 0.99 14.71
N GLY A 73 4.67 -0.30 14.70
CA GLY A 73 3.87 -1.35 15.30
C GLY A 73 2.48 -1.48 14.66
N VAL A 74 1.67 -2.41 15.18
CA VAL A 74 0.33 -2.70 14.65
C VAL A 74 -0.57 -1.46 14.71
N ARG A 75 -0.55 -0.73 15.84
CA ARG A 75 -1.47 0.40 16.09
C ARG A 75 -1.35 1.52 15.05
N ARG A 76 -0.14 1.86 14.62
CA ARG A 76 0.07 2.92 13.61
C ARG A 76 -0.03 2.38 12.18
N LEU A 77 0.34 1.12 11.96
CA LEU A 77 0.25 0.50 10.62
C LEU A 77 -1.18 0.17 10.20
N ALA A 78 -2.06 -0.18 11.14
CA ALA A 78 -3.44 -0.53 10.84
C ALA A 78 -4.19 0.55 10.05
N PRO A 79 -4.26 1.83 10.49
CA PRO A 79 -4.95 2.87 9.73
C PRO A 79 -4.28 3.17 8.38
N ILE A 80 -2.94 3.12 8.31
CA ILE A 80 -2.20 3.32 7.05
C ILE A 80 -2.58 2.23 6.04
N MET A 81 -2.54 0.97 6.46
CA MET A 81 -2.86 -0.14 5.57
C MET A 81 -4.33 -0.18 5.21
N ASN A 82 -5.24 0.25 6.09
CA ASN A 82 -6.65 0.44 5.76
C ASN A 82 -6.80 1.39 4.56
N ALA A 83 -6.22 2.60 4.65
CA ALA A 83 -6.28 3.59 3.57
C ALA A 83 -5.68 3.05 2.26
N VAL A 84 -4.56 2.32 2.34
CA VAL A 84 -3.91 1.71 1.18
C VAL A 84 -4.74 0.56 0.57
N ILE A 85 -5.51 -0.18 1.37
CA ILE A 85 -6.47 -1.19 0.87
C ILE A 85 -7.62 -0.50 0.15
N GLU A 86 -8.24 0.48 0.78
CA GLU A 86 -9.40 1.20 0.27
C GLU A 86 -9.08 1.93 -1.04
N ALA A 87 -7.94 2.61 -1.12
CA ALA A 87 -7.46 3.23 -2.35
C ALA A 87 -7.34 2.22 -3.51
N GLY A 88 -6.82 1.02 -3.23
CA GLY A 88 -6.72 -0.05 -4.22
C GLY A 88 -8.09 -0.62 -4.63
N LEU A 89 -9.08 -0.63 -3.74
CA LEU A 89 -10.45 -1.03 -4.07
C LEU A 89 -11.12 0.00 -4.97
N HIS A 90 -11.02 1.29 -4.62
CA HIS A 90 -11.54 2.39 -5.43
C HIS A 90 -10.94 2.39 -6.85
N ALA A 91 -9.62 2.30 -6.97
CA ALA A 91 -8.95 2.25 -8.27
C ALA A 91 -9.44 1.07 -9.14
N ALA A 92 -9.66 -0.10 -8.51
CA ALA A 92 -10.18 -1.27 -9.22
C ALA A 92 -11.66 -1.11 -9.64
N GLU A 93 -12.47 -0.40 -8.85
CA GLU A 93 -13.86 -0.08 -9.19
C GLU A 93 -13.94 0.93 -10.34
N GLU A 94 -13.10 1.95 -10.33
CA GLU A 94 -12.97 2.92 -11.43
C GLU A 94 -12.51 2.27 -12.74
N GLU A 95 -11.50 1.39 -12.68
CA GLU A 95 -11.03 0.64 -13.85
C GLU A 95 -12.17 -0.19 -14.47
N ARG A 96 -12.99 -0.84 -13.63
CA ARG A 96 -14.16 -1.60 -14.08
C ARG A 96 -15.25 -0.71 -14.69
N ALA A 97 -15.47 0.48 -14.13
CA ALA A 97 -16.42 1.43 -14.69
C ALA A 97 -15.96 1.91 -16.08
N ARG A 98 -14.70 2.34 -16.21
CA ARG A 98 -14.11 2.74 -17.50
C ARG A 98 -14.20 1.65 -18.57
N ASN A 99 -13.98 0.39 -18.20
CA ASN A 99 -14.08 -0.74 -19.14
C ASN A 99 -15.53 -1.09 -19.54
N ARG A 100 -16.55 -0.65 -18.80
CA ARG A 100 -17.97 -0.86 -19.13
C ARG A 100 -18.56 0.24 -20.01
N ASP A 101 -18.10 1.48 -19.82
CA ASP A 101 -18.61 2.64 -20.56
C ASP A 101 -17.93 2.82 -21.94
N GLY A 102 -16.84 2.09 -22.20
CA GLY A 102 -16.06 2.13 -23.44
C GLY A 102 -16.24 0.93 -24.37
N GLY A 103 -17.23 0.07 -24.16
CA GLY A 103 -17.58 -1.08 -25.00
C GLY A 103 -19.02 -1.02 -25.47
#